data_AF-A0A1F7RY73-F1
#
_entry.id   AF-A0A1F7RY73-F1
#
_cell.length_a   1.000
_cell.length_b   1.000
_cell.length_c   1.000
_cell.angle_alpha   90.00
_cell.angle_beta   90.00
_cell.angle_gamma   90.00
#
_symmetry.space_group_name_H-M   'P 1'
#
loop_
_entity.id
_entity.type
_entity.pdbx_description
1 polymer ?
#
loop_
_entity_poly.entity_id
_entity_poly.type
_entity_poly.pdbx_seq_one_letter_code
_entity_poly.pdbx_strand_id
1 'polypeptide(L)'
;ENAGAVDIGDGLAAVFKIESHNHPSFIEPYQGAATGVGGILRDIFTMGARPIVNMNSLRFGNLDKAKNRYLLEGIVGGIAGYGNCMGIPTTGGEIYFEDCYDGNPLVNAFSLGIVKKDKIFLGTATGINNPVIYVGSRTGKDGIHGVTMASEEFSEEAQEKRPTVQVGDPFTEKLLLEACLELMKKDFIVGIQDMGGAGLTCSSCETAARAGNGIEIDIDLVPLREEGMEPYEIMLSESQERMLIIAKAGREKEVKEIFDKWDLEASVIGRVTGDGIMRVMKSGKVVAEIPAKALADEAPLYNRPSKRPDYQDELNTLDLEKIDEPENFNDIFFKILSSLNIANKAWVYEQYDHMVRINSVVLPGSDASVIRIIESGKALAMTLDGNGRYCFLDPFEGGKIAVAEAARNIACSGAKPLAITNCLNFGNPEKPEIMWQLSKCVEGMISACKAFEVPVISGNVSLYNETMGEGIYPTPVIGMVGIIEKSKPYCTQWFKDDGDLILLLGDSREELGGTEYLKTIHKMVKGVPPRCDLETEKNIQNACISGIENGIIKSAHDCSDGGIAI
;
A
#
# COMPACT_ATOMS: atom_id res chain seq x y z
N GLU A 1 3.48 1.16 -15.22
CA GLU A 1 2.08 1.53 -14.92
C GLU A 1 1.92 1.76 -13.44
N ASN A 2 0.88 2.51 -13.05
CA ASN A 2 0.71 3.00 -11.69
C ASN A 2 0.29 1.93 -10.68
N ALA A 3 -0.47 0.90 -11.11
CA ALA A 3 -0.90 -0.21 -10.29
C ALA A 3 -0.86 -1.54 -11.06
N GLY A 4 -0.88 -2.65 -10.32
CA GLY A 4 -0.88 -4.00 -10.89
C GLY A 4 -2.30 -4.44 -11.24
N ALA A 5 -2.46 -5.18 -12.33
CA ALA A 5 -3.76 -5.73 -12.75
C ALA A 5 -3.68 -7.26 -12.88
N VAL A 6 -4.72 -7.96 -12.40
CA VAL A 6 -4.86 -9.41 -12.52
C VAL A 6 -6.23 -9.80 -13.04
N ASP A 7 -6.27 -10.80 -13.92
CA ASP A 7 -7.50 -11.33 -14.49
C ASP A 7 -8.28 -12.11 -13.42
N ILE A 8 -9.56 -11.78 -13.28
CA ILE A 8 -10.49 -12.43 -12.33
C ILE A 8 -11.61 -13.18 -13.06
N GLY A 9 -11.47 -13.37 -14.38
CA GLY A 9 -12.45 -13.99 -15.26
C GLY A 9 -13.61 -13.06 -15.65
N ASP A 10 -14.53 -13.58 -16.47
CA ASP A 10 -15.73 -12.86 -16.94
C ASP A 10 -15.45 -11.52 -17.65
N GLY A 11 -14.25 -11.38 -18.23
CA GLY A 11 -13.81 -10.14 -18.87
C GLY A 11 -13.50 -9.01 -17.89
N LEU A 12 -13.35 -9.30 -16.60
CA LEU A 12 -12.99 -8.36 -15.55
C LEU A 12 -11.53 -8.54 -15.10
N ALA A 13 -10.96 -7.46 -14.58
CA ALA A 13 -9.67 -7.46 -13.91
C ALA A 13 -9.78 -6.73 -12.57
N ALA A 14 -9.05 -7.22 -11.57
CA ALA A 14 -8.80 -6.50 -10.32
C ALA A 14 -7.51 -5.70 -10.47
N VAL A 15 -7.55 -4.42 -10.13
CA VAL A 15 -6.40 -3.53 -10.10
C VAL A 15 -6.14 -3.14 -8.67
N PHE A 16 -4.95 -3.38 -8.15
CA PHE A 16 -4.62 -3.05 -6.78
C PHE A 16 -3.13 -2.70 -6.61
N LYS A 17 -2.86 -1.95 -5.55
CA LYS A 17 -1.51 -1.54 -5.12
C LYS A 17 -1.55 -1.19 -3.63
N ILE A 18 -0.36 -1.16 -3.02
CA ILE A 18 -0.12 -0.59 -1.71
C ILE A 18 0.98 0.46 -1.82
N GLU A 19 0.83 1.58 -1.13
CA GLU A 19 1.81 2.66 -1.02
C GLU A 19 2.14 2.98 0.43
N SER A 20 3.16 3.83 0.65
CA SER A 20 3.57 4.32 1.97
C SER A 20 3.49 5.84 2.04
N HIS A 21 3.12 6.38 3.20
CA HIS A 21 3.17 7.82 3.50
C HIS A 21 3.78 8.08 4.89
N ASN A 22 4.87 7.36 5.21
CA ASN A 22 5.49 7.32 6.55
C ASN A 22 5.97 8.71 7.02
N HIS A 23 6.87 9.35 6.26
CA HIS A 23 7.47 10.64 6.61
C HIS A 23 6.43 11.77 6.78
N PRO A 24 5.53 12.02 5.81
CA PRO A 24 4.49 13.04 5.99
C PRO A 24 3.61 12.77 7.20
N SER A 25 3.25 11.50 7.45
CA SER A 25 2.38 11.11 8.57
C SER A 25 3.05 11.25 9.94
N PHE A 26 4.37 11.25 10.03
CA PHE A 26 5.06 11.58 11.27
C PHE A 26 4.99 13.08 11.61
N ILE A 27 5.13 13.92 10.58
CA ILE A 27 5.16 15.39 10.70
C ILE A 27 3.75 15.93 10.94
N GLU A 28 2.80 15.54 10.08
CA GLU A 28 1.39 15.93 10.13
C GLU A 28 0.53 14.65 9.96
N PRO A 29 0.12 14.02 11.07
CA PRO A 29 -0.46 12.67 11.01
C PRO A 29 -1.80 12.59 10.30
N TYR A 30 -2.65 13.61 10.44
CA TYR A 30 -3.94 13.60 9.76
C TYR A 30 -3.76 13.77 8.26
N GLN A 31 -3.03 14.81 7.86
CA GLN A 31 -2.89 15.15 6.46
C GLN A 31 -2.02 14.15 5.71
N GLY A 32 -0.90 13.70 6.30
CA GLY A 32 -0.06 12.67 5.70
C GLY A 32 -0.82 11.37 5.45
N ALA A 33 -1.65 10.92 6.39
CA ALA A 33 -2.43 9.71 6.19
C ALA A 33 -3.54 9.92 5.15
N ALA A 34 -4.20 11.08 5.17
CA ALA A 34 -5.26 11.43 4.23
C ALA A 34 -4.75 11.51 2.78
N THR A 35 -3.62 12.18 2.54
CA THR A 35 -3.02 12.26 1.19
C THR A 35 -2.45 10.93 0.73
N GLY A 36 -2.00 10.08 1.66
CA GLY A 36 -1.65 8.68 1.35
C GLY A 36 -2.84 7.88 0.81
N VAL A 37 -4.04 8.07 1.36
CA VAL A 37 -5.27 7.46 0.83
C VAL A 37 -5.66 8.05 -0.53
N GLY A 38 -5.58 9.37 -0.71
CA GLY A 38 -5.83 10.00 -2.01
C GLY A 38 -4.88 9.49 -3.09
N GLY A 39 -3.57 9.47 -2.82
CA GLY A 39 -2.55 8.97 -3.74
C GLY A 39 -2.85 7.57 -4.27
N ILE A 40 -3.08 6.61 -3.36
CA ILE A 40 -3.36 5.22 -3.78
C ILE A 40 -4.66 5.10 -4.58
N LEU A 41 -5.68 5.92 -4.28
CA LEU A 41 -6.93 5.92 -5.05
C LEU A 41 -6.69 6.38 -6.49
N ARG A 42 -5.89 7.44 -6.69
CA ARG A 42 -5.51 7.95 -8.01
C ARG A 42 -4.76 6.92 -8.83
N ASP A 43 -3.87 6.15 -8.24
CA ASP A 43 -3.20 5.04 -8.93
C ASP A 43 -4.19 4.04 -9.53
N ILE A 44 -5.20 3.65 -8.74
CA ILE A 44 -6.20 2.68 -9.17
C ILE A 44 -7.06 3.24 -10.30
N PHE A 45 -7.59 4.45 -10.16
CA PHE A 45 -8.50 4.98 -11.18
C PHE A 45 -7.80 5.52 -12.42
N THR A 46 -6.50 5.79 -12.37
CA THR A 46 -5.68 6.06 -13.57
C THR A 46 -5.67 4.86 -14.52
N MET A 47 -5.71 3.65 -13.98
CA MET A 47 -5.82 2.42 -14.79
C MET A 47 -7.23 2.17 -15.36
N GLY A 48 -8.18 3.07 -15.08
CA GLY A 48 -9.61 2.93 -15.41
C GLY A 48 -10.40 2.00 -14.52
N ALA A 49 -9.78 1.52 -13.44
CA ALA A 49 -10.47 0.75 -12.43
C ALA A 49 -11.22 1.66 -11.48
N ARG A 50 -12.48 1.33 -11.17
CA ARG A 50 -13.22 2.02 -10.13
C ARG A 50 -12.76 1.46 -8.78
N PRO A 51 -12.17 2.27 -7.88
CA PRO A 51 -11.88 1.82 -6.53
C PRO A 51 -13.17 1.38 -5.83
N ILE A 52 -13.08 0.25 -5.14
CA ILE A 52 -14.22 -0.36 -4.43
C ILE A 52 -13.92 -0.67 -2.96
N VAL A 53 -12.64 -0.69 -2.56
CA VAL A 53 -12.24 -1.06 -1.21
C VAL A 53 -10.83 -0.55 -0.90
N ASN A 54 -10.60 -0.20 0.37
CA ASN A 54 -9.31 0.14 0.93
C ASN A 54 -8.95 -0.81 2.09
N MET A 55 -7.65 -0.87 2.38
CA MET A 55 -7.09 -1.44 3.61
C MET A 55 -5.88 -0.62 4.04
N ASN A 56 -5.44 -0.76 5.28
CA ASN A 56 -4.25 -0.09 5.78
C ASN A 56 -3.36 -0.99 6.63
N SER A 57 -2.05 -0.84 6.50
CA SER A 57 -1.08 -1.45 7.41
C SER A 57 -0.38 -0.34 8.17
N LEU A 58 -0.48 -0.39 9.50
CA LEU A 58 -0.01 0.67 10.38
C LEU A 58 1.02 0.11 11.37
N ARG A 59 2.07 0.89 11.66
CA ARG A 59 3.07 0.56 12.69
C ARG A 59 3.34 1.77 13.55
N PHE A 60 3.34 1.59 14.86
CA PHE A 60 3.53 2.65 15.83
C PHE A 60 4.48 2.23 16.95
N GLY A 61 5.04 3.20 17.65
CA GLY A 61 5.62 2.99 18.96
C GLY A 61 4.58 2.72 20.04
N ASN A 62 5.03 2.44 21.27
CA ASN A 62 4.15 2.09 22.39
C ASN A 62 3.23 3.25 22.82
N LEU A 63 1.99 2.93 23.21
CA LEU A 63 0.93 3.92 23.50
C LEU A 63 0.99 4.54 24.90
N ASP A 64 1.95 4.15 25.74
CA ASP A 64 2.28 4.87 26.98
C ASP A 64 2.83 6.28 26.68
N LYS A 65 3.49 6.46 25.53
CA LYS A 65 4.01 7.75 25.05
C LYS A 65 2.90 8.61 24.40
N ALA A 66 2.78 9.86 24.86
CA ALA A 66 1.78 10.80 24.36
C ALA A 66 1.91 11.09 22.86
N LYS A 67 3.14 11.16 22.33
CA LYS A 67 3.38 11.37 20.90
C LYS A 67 2.82 10.23 20.05
N ASN A 68 2.94 8.97 20.49
CA ASN A 68 2.42 7.83 19.74
C ASN A 68 0.89 7.78 19.74
N ARG A 69 0.24 8.18 20.84
CA ARG A 69 -1.22 8.37 20.86
C ARG A 69 -1.66 9.45 19.88
N TYR A 70 -0.97 10.59 19.85
CA TYR A 70 -1.23 11.67 18.89
C TYR A 70 -1.06 11.22 17.44
N LEU A 71 0.00 10.45 17.13
CA LEU A 71 0.21 9.89 15.80
C LEU A 71 -0.92 8.92 15.41
N LEU A 72 -1.27 7.98 16.30
CA LEU A 72 -2.35 7.03 16.07
C LEU A 72 -3.69 7.74 15.80
N GLU A 73 -4.08 8.68 16.66
CA GLU A 73 -5.33 9.45 16.51
C GLU A 73 -5.37 10.26 15.22
N GLY A 74 -4.29 10.96 14.90
CA GLY A 74 -4.20 11.74 13.67
C GLY A 74 -4.27 10.87 12.42
N ILE A 75 -3.47 9.80 12.35
CA ILE A 75 -3.39 8.92 11.19
C ILE A 75 -4.71 8.18 10.94
N VAL A 76 -5.30 7.61 11.99
CA VAL A 76 -6.62 6.94 11.86
C VAL A 76 -7.69 7.94 11.46
N GLY A 77 -7.70 9.14 12.04
CA GLY A 77 -8.59 10.22 11.65
C GLY A 77 -8.43 10.66 10.20
N GLY A 78 -7.20 10.74 9.69
CA GLY A 78 -6.88 11.10 8.30
C GLY A 78 -7.37 10.06 7.29
N ILE A 79 -7.12 8.77 7.58
CA ILE A 79 -7.60 7.65 6.75
C ILE A 79 -9.14 7.66 6.70
N ALA A 80 -9.78 7.79 7.85
CA ALA A 80 -11.24 7.87 7.96
C ALA A 80 -11.78 9.09 7.19
N GLY A 81 -11.18 10.26 7.42
CA GLY A 81 -11.59 11.52 6.80
C GLY A 81 -11.59 11.45 5.27
N TYR A 82 -10.54 10.87 4.68
CA TYR A 82 -10.44 10.78 3.22
C TYR A 82 -11.31 9.65 2.64
N GLY A 83 -11.17 8.42 3.15
CA GLY A 83 -11.88 7.24 2.63
C GLY A 83 -13.40 7.36 2.74
N ASN A 84 -13.90 7.85 3.88
CA ASN A 84 -15.34 8.02 4.11
C ASN A 84 -15.92 9.09 3.18
N CYS A 85 -15.23 10.22 2.98
CA CYS A 85 -15.69 11.29 2.06
C CYS A 85 -15.68 10.83 0.60
N MET A 86 -14.70 10.02 0.21
CA MET A 86 -14.66 9.39 -1.13
C MET A 86 -15.78 8.36 -1.35
N GLY A 87 -16.39 7.86 -0.26
CA GLY A 87 -17.38 6.78 -0.31
C GLY A 87 -16.74 5.47 -0.78
N ILE A 88 -15.58 5.14 -0.22
CA ILE A 88 -14.85 3.90 -0.48
C ILE A 88 -14.56 3.25 0.88
N PRO A 89 -15.08 2.05 1.15
CA PRO A 89 -14.97 1.43 2.45
C PRO A 89 -13.54 0.96 2.73
N THR A 90 -13.08 1.13 3.97
CA THR A 90 -11.85 0.50 4.49
C THR A 90 -12.25 -0.73 5.29
N THR A 91 -11.97 -1.92 4.75
CA THR A 91 -12.60 -3.18 5.23
C THR A 91 -11.66 -4.11 5.98
N GLY A 92 -10.39 -3.76 6.07
CA GLY A 92 -9.38 -4.59 6.71
C GLY A 92 -8.05 -3.88 6.82
N GLY A 93 -7.07 -4.59 7.35
CA GLY A 93 -5.74 -4.05 7.61
C GLY A 93 -5.12 -4.67 8.85
N GLU A 94 -3.93 -4.19 9.18
CA GLU A 94 -3.14 -4.65 10.33
C GLU A 94 -2.56 -3.45 11.08
N ILE A 95 -2.30 -3.63 12.37
CA ILE A 95 -1.68 -2.62 13.21
C ILE A 95 -0.79 -3.28 14.26
N TYR A 96 0.47 -2.85 14.32
CA TYR A 96 1.45 -3.33 15.31
C TYR A 96 2.10 -2.18 16.07
N PHE A 97 2.55 -2.51 17.28
CA PHE A 97 3.19 -1.64 18.24
C PHE A 97 4.54 -2.21 18.67
N GLU A 98 5.62 -1.51 18.31
CA GLU A 98 7.00 -1.82 18.72
C GLU A 98 7.82 -0.54 18.93
N ASP A 99 8.73 -0.59 19.89
CA ASP A 99 9.58 0.56 20.24
C ASP A 99 10.43 1.03 19.05
N CYS A 100 10.81 0.14 18.11
CA CYS A 100 11.57 0.53 16.92
C CYS A 100 10.81 1.49 15.97
N TYR A 101 9.48 1.57 16.08
CA TYR A 101 8.66 2.50 15.30
C TYR A 101 8.42 3.83 16.03
N ASP A 102 9.01 4.03 17.22
CA ASP A 102 9.06 5.34 17.85
C ASP A 102 9.77 6.34 16.94
N GLY A 103 9.15 7.50 16.72
CA GLY A 103 9.70 8.50 15.80
C GLY A 103 9.54 8.16 14.31
N ASN A 104 9.21 6.91 13.97
CA ASN A 104 9.10 6.40 12.60
C ASN A 104 7.81 5.56 12.42
N PRO A 105 6.61 6.16 12.49
CA PRO A 105 5.39 5.42 12.21
C PRO A 105 5.38 4.96 10.75
N LEU A 106 4.87 3.76 10.50
CA LEU A 106 4.60 3.29 9.13
C LEU A 106 3.12 3.43 8.84
N VAL A 107 2.82 4.03 7.69
CA VAL A 107 1.45 4.29 7.22
C VAL A 107 1.37 3.83 5.79
N ASN A 108 0.87 2.61 5.60
CA ASN A 108 0.75 1.97 4.31
C ASN A 108 -0.72 1.87 3.90
N ALA A 109 -1.06 2.43 2.73
CA ALA A 109 -2.42 2.49 2.22
C ALA A 109 -2.57 1.57 1.01
N PHE A 110 -3.54 0.66 1.07
CA PHE A 110 -3.89 -0.26 -0.02
C PHE A 110 -5.24 0.12 -0.60
N SER A 111 -5.38 0.00 -1.90
CA SER A 111 -6.68 0.10 -2.58
C SER A 111 -6.82 -0.94 -3.68
N LEU A 112 -8.05 -1.39 -3.88
CA LEU A 112 -8.44 -2.28 -4.98
C LEU A 112 -9.63 -1.70 -5.73
N GLY A 113 -9.54 -1.74 -7.06
CA GLY A 113 -10.61 -1.41 -7.98
C GLY A 113 -10.88 -2.50 -9.01
N ILE A 114 -12.02 -2.37 -9.69
CA ILE A 114 -12.44 -3.30 -10.74
C ILE A 114 -12.55 -2.57 -12.07
N VAL A 115 -12.10 -3.23 -13.13
CA VAL A 115 -12.15 -2.73 -14.51
C VAL A 115 -12.52 -3.87 -15.46
N LYS A 116 -13.04 -3.52 -16.64
CA LYS A 116 -13.14 -4.48 -17.74
C LYS A 116 -11.76 -4.67 -18.36
N LYS A 117 -11.41 -5.91 -18.70
CA LYS A 117 -10.09 -6.27 -19.22
C LYS A 117 -9.69 -5.49 -20.49
N ASP A 118 -10.66 -5.15 -21.33
CA ASP A 118 -10.47 -4.36 -22.57
C ASP A 118 -10.54 -2.83 -22.35
N LYS A 119 -10.65 -2.39 -21.09
CA LYS A 119 -10.76 -0.97 -20.68
C LYS A 119 -9.70 -0.57 -19.66
N ILE A 120 -8.59 -1.30 -19.62
CA ILE A 120 -7.41 -0.90 -18.86
C ILE A 120 -6.72 0.23 -19.62
N PHE A 121 -6.51 1.35 -18.95
CA PHE A 121 -5.78 2.49 -19.50
C PHE A 121 -4.31 2.43 -19.08
N LEU A 122 -3.44 2.97 -19.95
CA LEU A 122 -1.99 3.03 -19.72
C LEU A 122 -1.55 4.50 -19.66
N GLY A 123 -0.55 4.77 -18.84
CA GLY A 123 0.05 6.10 -18.72
C GLY A 123 1.04 6.40 -19.84
N THR A 124 0.57 6.60 -21.08
CA THR A 124 1.43 6.85 -22.25
C THR A 124 1.08 8.13 -23.01
N ALA A 125 2.11 8.85 -23.47
CA ALA A 125 1.96 10.03 -24.32
C ALA A 125 2.26 9.68 -25.79
N THR A 126 1.26 9.12 -26.49
CA THR A 126 1.35 8.76 -27.91
C THR A 126 0.67 9.78 -28.82
N GLY A 127 1.04 9.77 -30.11
CA GLY A 127 0.45 10.62 -31.14
C GLY A 127 0.99 12.04 -31.16
N ILE A 128 1.89 12.34 -32.09
CA ILE A 128 2.49 13.69 -32.24
C ILE A 128 1.39 14.73 -32.42
N ASN A 129 1.52 15.86 -31.72
CA ASN A 129 0.54 16.95 -31.62
C ASN A 129 -0.72 16.64 -30.82
N ASN A 130 -0.82 15.46 -30.18
CA ASN A 130 -1.90 15.25 -29.23
C ASN A 130 -1.78 16.26 -28.08
N PRO A 131 -2.87 16.95 -27.71
CA PRO A 131 -2.91 17.90 -26.61
C PRO A 131 -2.61 17.22 -25.27
N VAL A 132 -1.83 17.92 -24.45
CA VAL A 132 -1.60 17.59 -23.05
C VAL A 132 -2.48 18.50 -22.20
N ILE A 133 -3.35 17.90 -21.40
CA ILE A 133 -4.39 18.60 -20.64
C ILE A 133 -4.17 18.35 -19.15
N TYR A 134 -4.02 19.43 -18.40
CA TYR A 134 -4.04 19.44 -16.95
C TYR A 134 -5.48 19.47 -16.46
N VAL A 135 -5.83 18.64 -15.48
CA VAL A 135 -7.16 18.63 -14.87
C VAL A 135 -7.09 18.51 -13.35
N GLY A 136 -8.07 19.13 -12.67
CA GLY A 136 -8.21 19.04 -11.21
C GLY A 136 -7.83 20.32 -10.48
N SER A 137 -7.33 20.17 -9.25
CA SER A 137 -6.98 21.29 -8.36
C SER A 137 -5.89 22.20 -8.94
N ARG A 138 -5.84 23.46 -8.51
CA ARG A 138 -4.80 24.42 -8.92
C ARG A 138 -3.46 24.13 -8.25
N THR A 139 -2.36 24.35 -8.97
CA THR A 139 -1.00 24.14 -8.49
C THR A 139 -0.57 25.26 -7.53
N GLY A 140 -0.22 24.92 -6.29
CA GLY A 140 0.36 25.83 -5.29
C GLY A 140 1.77 25.41 -4.87
N LYS A 141 2.36 26.05 -3.86
CA LYS A 141 3.70 25.72 -3.33
C LYS A 141 3.70 24.52 -2.38
N ASP A 142 2.96 23.48 -2.73
CA ASP A 142 2.77 22.29 -1.90
C ASP A 142 3.86 21.25 -2.20
N GLY A 143 4.54 20.76 -1.16
CA GLY A 143 5.41 19.57 -1.26
C GLY A 143 6.53 19.63 -2.31
N ILE A 144 7.06 20.81 -2.67
CA ILE A 144 8.11 20.96 -3.71
C ILE A 144 9.40 20.16 -3.40
N HIS A 145 9.57 19.72 -2.15
CA HIS A 145 10.66 18.84 -1.71
C HIS A 145 10.16 17.53 -1.07
N GLY A 146 8.90 17.14 -1.30
CA GLY A 146 8.23 15.98 -0.69
C GLY A 146 9.01 14.68 -0.85
N VAL A 147 9.34 14.32 -2.10
CA VAL A 147 10.14 13.10 -2.40
C VAL A 147 11.54 13.14 -1.78
N THR A 148 12.22 14.29 -1.81
CA THR A 148 13.55 14.44 -1.19
C THR A 148 13.47 14.26 0.32
N MET A 149 12.47 14.86 0.96
CA MET A 149 12.24 14.74 2.40
C MET A 149 11.90 13.30 2.81
N ALA A 150 11.18 12.55 1.99
CA ALA A 150 10.88 11.14 2.24
C ALA A 150 12.12 10.21 2.11
N SER A 151 13.24 10.77 1.64
CA SER A 151 14.52 10.07 1.46
C SER A 151 15.60 10.54 2.45
N GLU A 152 15.24 11.36 3.45
CA GLU A 152 16.10 11.82 4.54
C GLU A 152 15.75 11.07 5.84
N GLU A 153 16.72 10.85 6.73
CA GLU A 153 16.45 10.28 8.06
C GLU A 153 15.63 11.25 8.93
N PHE A 154 14.83 10.72 9.86
CA PHE A 154 14.01 11.52 10.76
C PHE A 154 14.87 12.26 11.79
N SER A 155 14.74 13.59 11.84
CA SER A 155 15.42 14.47 12.80
C SER A 155 14.42 15.34 13.58
N GLU A 156 14.85 15.92 14.72
CA GLU A 156 14.01 16.84 15.50
C GLU A 156 13.60 18.10 14.70
N GLU A 157 14.41 18.50 13.71
CA GLU A 157 14.13 19.62 12.80
C GLU A 157 13.01 19.32 11.79
N ALA A 158 12.58 18.06 11.66
CA ALA A 158 11.49 17.67 10.75
C ALA A 158 10.16 18.36 11.08
N GLN A 159 9.95 18.80 12.34
CA GLN A 159 8.73 19.54 12.71
C GLN A 159 8.65 20.94 12.06
N GLU A 160 9.78 21.56 11.76
CA GLU A 160 9.82 22.87 11.08
C GLU A 160 9.30 22.77 9.63
N LYS A 161 9.29 21.55 9.07
CA LYS A 161 8.80 21.24 7.72
C LYS A 161 7.27 21.04 7.66
N ARG A 162 6.53 21.16 8.77
CA ARG A 162 5.06 20.99 8.79
C ARG A 162 4.29 21.80 7.72
N PRO A 163 4.63 23.05 7.39
CA PRO A 163 3.94 23.82 6.35
C PRO A 163 4.06 23.23 4.95
N THR A 164 5.00 22.30 4.73
CA THR A 164 5.21 21.64 3.43
C THR A 164 4.33 20.39 3.25
N VAL A 165 3.69 19.90 4.34
CA VAL A 165 2.79 18.76 4.26
C VAL A 165 1.50 19.19 3.58
N GLN A 166 1.16 18.48 2.52
CA GLN A 166 0.00 18.74 1.66
C GLN A 166 -1.29 18.55 2.44
N VAL A 167 -2.34 19.27 2.04
CA VAL A 167 -3.71 19.04 2.52
C VAL A 167 -4.49 18.39 1.38
N GLY A 168 -5.05 17.22 1.65
CA GLY A 168 -5.90 16.54 0.67
C GLY A 168 -7.35 17.04 0.69
N ASP A 169 -7.99 17.09 -0.48
CA ASP A 169 -9.41 17.40 -0.64
C ASP A 169 -10.17 16.19 -1.24
N PRO A 170 -10.72 15.30 -0.41
CA PRO A 170 -11.44 14.12 -0.89
C PRO A 170 -12.71 14.47 -1.66
N PHE A 171 -13.28 15.67 -1.50
CA PHE A 171 -14.48 16.06 -2.25
C PHE A 171 -14.11 16.38 -3.69
N THR A 172 -13.04 17.13 -3.90
CA THR A 172 -12.50 17.38 -5.25
C THR A 172 -12.02 16.08 -5.89
N GLU A 173 -11.36 15.19 -5.14
CA GLU A 173 -10.94 13.90 -5.70
C GLU A 173 -12.11 13.01 -6.10
N LYS A 174 -13.23 13.08 -5.37
CA LYS A 174 -14.44 12.36 -5.74
C LYS A 174 -14.98 12.81 -7.09
N LEU A 175 -15.01 14.12 -7.34
CA LEU A 175 -15.39 14.67 -8.64
C LEU A 175 -14.42 14.22 -9.73
N LEU A 176 -13.12 14.26 -9.42
CA LEU A 176 -12.04 13.87 -10.34
C LEU A 176 -12.15 12.40 -10.75
N LEU A 177 -12.40 11.51 -9.78
CA LEU A 177 -12.66 10.08 -10.01
C LEU A 177 -13.83 9.87 -10.98
N GLU A 178 -14.97 10.54 -10.75
CA GLU A 178 -16.15 10.34 -11.60
C GLU A 178 -15.94 10.92 -13.00
N ALA A 179 -15.30 12.09 -13.12
CA ALA A 179 -14.93 12.70 -14.39
C ALA A 179 -13.98 11.82 -15.22
N CYS A 180 -12.93 11.29 -14.59
CA CYS A 180 -11.97 10.38 -15.23
C CYS A 180 -12.65 9.09 -15.72
N LEU A 181 -13.48 8.46 -14.88
CA LEU A 181 -14.20 7.24 -15.26
C LEU A 181 -15.28 7.50 -16.33
N GLU A 182 -15.85 8.70 -16.40
CA GLU A 182 -16.73 9.10 -17.50
C GLU A 182 -15.94 9.30 -18.80
N LEU A 183 -14.81 9.99 -18.73
CA LEU A 183 -13.91 10.23 -19.86
C LEU A 183 -13.41 8.93 -20.47
N MET A 184 -13.02 7.96 -19.64
CA MET A 184 -12.51 6.64 -20.06
C MET A 184 -13.56 5.75 -20.74
N LYS A 185 -14.85 6.07 -20.61
CA LYS A 185 -15.91 5.40 -21.41
C LYS A 185 -15.96 5.92 -22.83
N LYS A 186 -15.27 7.03 -23.13
CA LYS A 186 -15.22 7.67 -24.45
C LYS A 186 -13.90 7.38 -25.13
N ASP A 187 -13.90 7.44 -26.44
CA ASP A 187 -12.71 7.26 -27.26
C ASP A 187 -11.99 8.59 -27.53
N PHE A 188 -11.76 9.38 -26.47
CA PHE A 188 -11.25 10.76 -26.58
C PHE A 188 -9.78 10.90 -26.18
N ILE A 189 -9.25 9.95 -25.41
CA ILE A 189 -7.90 10.01 -24.85
C ILE A 189 -7.05 8.84 -25.33
N VAL A 190 -5.73 9.01 -25.25
CA VAL A 190 -4.74 7.96 -25.49
C VAL A 190 -3.96 7.58 -24.23
N GLY A 191 -3.93 8.46 -23.23
CA GLY A 191 -3.27 8.20 -21.96
C GLY A 191 -3.76 9.13 -20.86
N ILE A 192 -3.54 8.69 -19.63
CA ILE A 192 -3.84 9.41 -18.40
C ILE A 192 -2.75 9.07 -17.38
N GLN A 193 -2.36 10.04 -16.56
CA GLN A 193 -1.37 9.84 -15.49
C GLN A 193 -1.81 10.66 -14.28
N ASP A 194 -1.64 10.10 -13.09
CA ASP A 194 -1.77 10.86 -11.85
C ASP A 194 -0.61 11.84 -11.67
N MET A 195 -0.77 12.81 -10.78
CA MET A 195 0.28 13.76 -10.44
C MET A 195 0.58 13.69 -8.93
N GLY A 196 1.41 12.72 -8.55
CA GLY A 196 1.94 12.55 -7.19
C GLY A 196 3.32 13.20 -6.99
N GLY A 197 4.28 12.39 -6.52
CA GLY A 197 5.65 12.83 -6.23
C GLY A 197 6.33 13.50 -7.43
N ALA A 198 6.98 14.65 -7.19
CA ALA A 198 7.54 15.52 -8.23
C ALA A 198 6.55 16.00 -9.33
N GLY A 199 5.24 15.88 -9.11
CA GLY A 199 4.18 16.60 -9.83
C GLY A 199 4.20 16.49 -11.36
N LEU A 200 4.18 17.66 -12.02
CA LEU A 200 4.19 17.75 -13.49
C LEU A 200 5.47 17.17 -14.09
N THR A 201 6.58 17.23 -13.37
CA THR A 201 7.87 16.73 -13.85
C THR A 201 7.81 15.23 -14.08
N CYS A 202 7.41 14.48 -13.05
CA CYS A 202 7.31 13.03 -13.11
C CYS A 202 6.25 12.60 -14.14
N SER A 203 5.01 13.08 -13.98
CA SER A 203 3.88 12.70 -14.83
C SER A 203 4.13 12.97 -16.33
N SER A 204 4.70 14.12 -16.69
CA SER A 204 5.01 14.45 -18.08
C SER A 204 6.17 13.61 -18.62
N CYS A 205 7.23 13.45 -17.82
CA CYS A 205 8.42 12.73 -18.23
C CYS A 205 8.16 11.23 -18.42
N GLU A 206 7.51 10.59 -17.44
CA GLU A 206 7.21 9.15 -17.48
C GLU A 206 6.28 8.79 -18.65
N THR A 207 5.24 9.59 -18.87
CA THR A 207 4.29 9.33 -19.97
C THR A 207 4.95 9.46 -21.34
N ALA A 208 5.84 10.44 -21.50
CA ALA A 208 6.64 10.62 -22.71
C ALA A 208 7.64 9.46 -22.90
N ALA A 209 8.39 9.11 -21.85
CA ALA A 209 9.39 8.04 -21.88
C ALA A 209 8.80 6.67 -22.24
N ARG A 210 7.68 6.28 -21.61
CA ARG A 210 6.98 5.00 -21.88
C ARG A 210 6.54 4.86 -23.34
N ALA A 211 6.23 5.99 -23.99
CA ALA A 211 5.81 6.03 -25.39
C ALA A 211 6.97 6.19 -26.39
N GLY A 212 8.19 6.46 -25.91
CA GLY A 212 9.33 6.82 -26.76
C GLY A 212 9.17 8.18 -27.47
N ASN A 213 8.31 9.06 -26.95
CA ASN A 213 8.02 10.38 -27.50
C ASN A 213 8.60 11.49 -26.62
N GLY A 214 8.51 12.73 -27.10
CA GLY A 214 8.74 13.91 -26.28
C GLY A 214 7.44 14.55 -25.83
N ILE A 215 7.56 15.57 -24.99
CA ILE A 215 6.43 16.34 -24.48
C ILE A 215 6.86 17.78 -24.27
N GLU A 216 6.02 18.72 -24.66
CA GLU A 216 6.24 20.15 -24.45
C GLU A 216 5.13 20.68 -23.55
N ILE A 217 5.50 21.34 -22.46
CA ILE A 217 4.60 21.92 -21.47
C ILE A 217 4.87 23.42 -21.37
N ASP A 218 3.82 24.22 -21.55
CA ASP A 218 3.81 25.65 -21.29
C ASP A 218 3.25 25.92 -19.89
N ILE A 219 4.14 26.32 -18.98
CA ILE A 219 3.77 26.55 -17.58
C ILE A 219 2.98 27.85 -17.38
N ASP A 220 2.92 28.75 -18.37
CA ASP A 220 2.02 29.91 -18.32
C ASP A 220 0.54 29.51 -18.44
N LEU A 221 0.26 28.28 -18.93
CA LEU A 221 -1.09 27.75 -19.10
C LEU A 221 -1.54 26.85 -17.93
N VAL A 222 -0.64 26.56 -16.99
CA VAL A 222 -0.93 25.73 -15.81
C VAL A 222 -1.80 26.53 -14.83
N PRO A 223 -2.94 25.99 -14.35
CA PRO A 223 -3.74 26.66 -13.33
C PRO A 223 -2.96 26.80 -12.01
N LEU A 224 -2.70 28.05 -11.57
CA LEU A 224 -1.96 28.35 -10.36
C LEU A 224 -2.87 28.84 -9.22
N ARG A 225 -2.55 28.42 -7.99
CA ARG A 225 -3.19 28.91 -6.76
C ARG A 225 -2.50 30.15 -6.21
N GLU A 226 -1.20 30.28 -6.47
CA GLU A 226 -0.35 31.37 -6.00
C GLU A 226 0.25 32.13 -7.19
N GLU A 227 0.29 33.46 -7.10
CA GLU A 227 0.95 34.30 -8.10
C GLU A 227 2.47 34.24 -7.98
N GLY A 228 3.17 34.45 -9.10
CA GLY A 228 4.63 34.60 -9.10
C GLY A 228 5.41 33.33 -8.79
N MET A 229 4.81 32.14 -8.99
CA MET A 229 5.54 30.88 -8.86
C MET A 229 6.66 30.77 -9.90
N GLU A 230 7.83 30.33 -9.43
CA GLU A 230 8.98 30.06 -10.28
C GLU A 230 8.79 28.78 -11.10
N PRO A 231 9.45 28.62 -12.27
CA PRO A 231 9.26 27.46 -13.12
C PRO A 231 9.43 26.12 -12.40
N TYR A 232 10.44 26.01 -11.54
CA TYR A 232 10.70 24.78 -10.80
C TYR A 232 9.62 24.50 -9.75
N GLU A 233 9.06 25.55 -9.10
CA GLU A 233 7.98 25.40 -8.13
C GLU A 233 6.71 24.83 -8.80
N ILE A 234 6.37 25.32 -10.00
CA ILE A 234 5.22 24.83 -10.77
C ILE A 234 5.42 23.37 -11.18
N MET A 235 6.62 23.05 -11.68
CA MET A 235 6.93 21.72 -12.22
C MET A 235 7.08 20.65 -11.14
N LEU A 236 7.58 21.00 -9.96
CA LEU A 236 7.85 20.06 -8.85
C LEU A 236 6.78 20.08 -7.75
N SER A 237 5.81 21.00 -7.82
CA SER A 237 4.71 21.03 -6.87
C SER A 237 3.96 19.71 -6.84
N GLU A 238 3.68 19.24 -5.63
CA GLU A 238 2.95 18.02 -5.30
C GLU A 238 1.55 18.34 -4.75
N SER A 239 0.95 19.44 -5.23
CA SER A 239 -0.46 19.75 -4.96
C SER A 239 -1.34 18.52 -5.27
N GLN A 240 -2.33 18.25 -4.43
CA GLN A 240 -3.15 17.04 -4.53
C GLN A 240 -4.28 17.17 -5.57
N GLU A 241 -4.96 16.06 -5.87
CA GLU A 241 -6.13 16.00 -6.76
C GLU A 241 -5.90 16.56 -8.18
N ARG A 242 -4.81 16.14 -8.81
CA ARG A 242 -4.45 16.53 -10.18
C ARG A 242 -4.16 15.32 -11.06
N MET A 243 -4.50 15.44 -12.34
CA MET A 243 -4.18 14.44 -13.37
C MET A 243 -3.65 15.11 -14.63
N LEU A 244 -2.84 14.37 -15.37
CA LEU A 244 -2.37 14.69 -16.71
C LEU A 244 -3.10 13.81 -17.74
N ILE A 245 -3.75 14.43 -18.71
CA ILE A 245 -4.52 13.75 -19.76
C ILE A 245 -3.84 13.98 -21.11
N ILE A 246 -3.62 12.90 -21.85
CA ILE A 246 -3.19 12.96 -23.25
C ILE A 246 -4.42 12.70 -24.11
N ALA A 247 -5.01 13.76 -24.65
CA ALA A 247 -6.21 13.68 -25.47
C ALA A 247 -5.87 13.48 -26.95
N LYS A 248 -6.78 12.89 -27.73
CA LYS A 248 -6.64 12.83 -29.19
C LYS A 248 -6.80 14.23 -29.77
N ALA A 249 -5.95 14.60 -30.72
CA ALA A 249 -6.05 15.90 -31.39
C ALA A 249 -7.45 16.15 -31.96
N GLY A 250 -8.01 17.33 -31.68
CA GLY A 250 -9.36 17.71 -32.08
C GLY A 250 -10.48 17.25 -31.13
N ARG A 251 -10.16 16.57 -30.02
CA ARG A 251 -11.11 16.16 -28.97
C ARG A 251 -11.00 17.00 -27.69
N GLU A 252 -10.20 18.06 -27.68
CA GLU A 252 -9.93 18.92 -26.52
C GLU A 252 -11.21 19.46 -25.91
N LYS A 253 -12.16 19.87 -26.78
CA LYS A 253 -13.42 20.47 -26.36
C LYS A 253 -14.28 19.46 -25.61
N GLU A 254 -14.43 18.25 -26.13
CA GLU A 254 -15.22 17.21 -25.47
C GLU A 254 -14.59 16.72 -24.17
N VAL A 255 -13.26 16.72 -24.06
CA VAL A 255 -12.58 16.45 -22.79
C VAL A 255 -12.93 17.54 -21.78
N LYS A 256 -12.79 18.82 -22.14
CA LYS A 256 -13.14 19.94 -21.27
C LYS A 256 -14.60 19.92 -20.83
N GLU A 257 -15.53 19.66 -21.75
CA GLU A 257 -16.96 19.56 -21.44
C GLU A 257 -17.28 18.48 -20.39
N ILE A 258 -16.51 17.38 -20.34
CA ILE A 258 -16.67 16.35 -19.30
C ILE A 258 -16.19 16.88 -17.95
N PHE A 259 -15.03 17.52 -17.87
CA PHE A 259 -14.53 18.06 -16.61
C PHE A 259 -15.37 19.25 -16.10
N ASP A 260 -15.82 20.13 -17.00
CA ASP A 260 -16.73 21.24 -16.68
C ASP A 260 -18.04 20.74 -16.06
N LYS A 261 -18.59 19.62 -16.55
CA LYS A 261 -19.80 19.00 -15.99
C LYS A 261 -19.63 18.58 -14.52
N TRP A 262 -18.42 18.22 -14.13
CA TRP A 262 -18.07 17.80 -12.77
C TRP A 262 -17.46 18.95 -11.94
N ASP A 263 -17.60 20.20 -12.41
CA ASP A 263 -17.05 21.40 -11.77
C ASP A 263 -15.51 21.37 -11.59
N LEU A 264 -14.79 20.77 -12.54
CA LEU A 264 -13.34 20.66 -12.54
C LEU A 264 -12.68 21.50 -13.64
N GLU A 265 -11.61 22.22 -13.29
CA GLU A 265 -10.83 23.01 -14.24
C GLU A 265 -9.99 22.10 -15.15
N ALA A 266 -10.02 22.37 -16.46
CA ALA A 266 -9.26 21.64 -17.47
C ALA A 266 -8.53 22.59 -18.45
N SER A 267 -7.20 22.59 -18.43
CA SER A 267 -6.36 23.47 -19.24
C SER A 267 -5.49 22.67 -20.21
N VAL A 268 -5.45 23.07 -21.49
CA VAL A 268 -4.47 22.51 -22.43
C VAL A 268 -3.15 23.21 -22.15
N ILE A 269 -2.21 22.48 -21.57
CA ILE A 269 -0.92 23.04 -21.13
C ILE A 269 0.21 22.67 -22.08
N GLY A 270 -0.02 21.83 -23.09
CA GLY A 270 1.07 21.33 -23.88
C GLY A 270 0.67 20.40 -25.01
N ARG A 271 1.65 19.71 -25.56
CA ARG A 271 1.49 18.74 -26.65
C ARG A 271 2.56 17.66 -26.63
N VAL A 272 2.23 16.50 -27.20
CA VAL A 272 3.19 15.42 -27.48
C VAL A 272 4.07 15.79 -28.67
N THR A 273 5.38 15.56 -28.56
CA THR A 273 6.37 15.76 -29.62
C THR A 273 7.03 14.45 -30.03
N GLY A 274 7.72 14.42 -31.16
CA GLY A 274 8.29 13.18 -31.74
C GLY A 274 9.78 12.96 -31.49
N ASP A 275 10.43 13.81 -30.70
CA ASP A 275 11.89 13.87 -30.58
C ASP A 275 12.46 13.30 -29.27
N GLY A 276 11.61 12.78 -28.38
CA GLY A 276 12.05 12.15 -27.14
C GLY A 276 12.44 13.12 -26.02
N ILE A 277 12.19 14.42 -26.20
CA ILE A 277 12.62 15.48 -25.29
C ILE A 277 11.41 15.99 -24.48
N MET A 278 11.60 16.15 -23.17
CA MET A 278 10.71 16.93 -22.32
C MET A 278 11.17 18.40 -22.34
N ARG A 279 10.32 19.28 -22.87
CA ARG A 279 10.54 20.74 -22.89
C ARG A 279 9.56 21.45 -21.97
N VAL A 280 10.07 22.36 -21.15
CA VAL A 280 9.28 23.26 -20.33
C VAL A 280 9.43 24.67 -20.89
N MET A 281 8.31 25.31 -21.20
CA MET A 281 8.20 26.63 -21.81
C MET A 281 7.64 27.64 -20.80
N LYS A 282 8.23 28.84 -20.73
CA LYS A 282 7.67 29.99 -20.01
C LYS A 282 7.81 31.23 -20.90
N SER A 283 6.71 31.93 -21.13
CA SER A 283 6.64 33.16 -21.92
C SER A 283 7.28 33.00 -23.31
N GLY A 284 7.00 31.85 -23.94
CA GLY A 284 7.52 31.48 -25.26
C GLY A 284 9.00 31.08 -25.30
N LYS A 285 9.67 30.92 -24.16
CA LYS A 285 11.09 30.50 -24.07
C LYS A 285 11.23 29.15 -23.38
N VAL A 286 12.17 28.33 -23.84
CA VAL A 286 12.55 27.09 -23.17
C VAL A 286 13.27 27.43 -21.86
N VAL A 287 12.73 26.95 -20.73
CA VAL A 287 13.33 27.11 -19.39
C VAL A 287 13.95 25.82 -18.87
N ALA A 288 13.54 24.66 -19.40
CA ALA A 288 14.18 23.37 -19.18
C ALA A 288 14.02 22.46 -20.40
N GLU A 289 15.05 21.69 -20.71
CA GLU A 289 15.04 20.72 -21.81
C GLU A 289 15.88 19.50 -21.42
N ILE A 290 15.26 18.32 -21.38
CA ILE A 290 15.91 17.08 -20.97
C ILE A 290 15.36 15.89 -21.76
N PRO A 291 16.18 14.89 -22.16
CA PRO A 291 15.66 13.66 -22.74
C PRO A 291 14.74 12.95 -21.74
N ALA A 292 13.48 12.70 -22.13
CA ALA A 292 12.47 12.13 -21.23
C ALA A 292 12.92 10.76 -20.70
N LYS A 293 13.43 9.90 -21.59
CA LYS A 293 13.94 8.58 -21.20
C LYS A 293 15.11 8.65 -20.23
N ALA A 294 16.02 9.60 -20.39
CA ALA A 294 17.18 9.73 -19.51
C ALA A 294 16.75 10.08 -18.07
N LEU A 295 15.72 10.93 -17.92
CA LEU A 295 15.19 11.33 -16.63
C LEU A 295 14.33 10.24 -15.98
N ALA A 296 13.53 9.49 -16.76
CA ALA A 296 12.62 8.47 -16.23
C ALA A 296 13.30 7.10 -15.98
N ASP A 297 14.13 6.62 -16.91
CA ASP A 297 14.56 5.21 -16.96
C ASP A 297 16.06 5.00 -16.73
N GLU A 298 16.88 6.06 -16.86
CA GLU A 298 18.35 5.94 -16.89
C GLU A 298 19.03 6.48 -15.62
N ALA A 299 18.29 6.50 -14.50
CA ALA A 299 18.87 6.78 -13.19
C ALA A 299 19.99 5.76 -12.86
N PRO A 300 21.12 6.19 -12.25
CA PRO A 300 22.21 5.27 -11.92
C PRO A 300 21.76 4.12 -11.01
N LEU A 301 22.10 2.89 -11.40
CA LEU A 301 21.88 1.71 -10.57
C LEU A 301 23.04 1.54 -9.58
N TYR A 302 22.71 1.39 -8.30
CA TYR A 302 23.70 1.20 -7.23
C TYR A 302 23.85 -0.28 -6.88
N ASN A 303 25.08 -0.79 -6.91
CA ASN A 303 25.43 -2.05 -6.26
C ASN A 303 25.96 -1.74 -4.85
N ARG A 304 25.06 -1.71 -3.86
CA ARG A 304 25.40 -1.34 -2.49
C ARG A 304 26.06 -2.51 -1.76
N PRO A 305 27.06 -2.27 -0.89
CA PRO A 305 27.60 -3.31 -0.02
C PRO A 305 26.50 -3.93 0.84
N SER A 306 26.58 -5.23 1.08
CA SER A 306 25.64 -5.97 1.90
C SER A 306 26.41 -6.90 2.84
N LYS A 307 26.12 -6.85 4.14
CA LYS A 307 26.81 -7.63 5.18
C LYS A 307 25.80 -8.09 6.22
N ARG A 308 25.83 -9.36 6.61
CA ARG A 308 25.07 -9.86 7.76
C ARG A 308 25.54 -9.13 9.04
N PRO A 309 24.62 -8.60 9.88
CA PRO A 309 25.01 -7.94 11.12
C PRO A 309 25.71 -8.90 12.09
N ASP A 310 26.72 -8.40 12.81
CA ASP A 310 27.50 -9.21 13.76
C ASP A 310 26.65 -9.63 14.98
N TYR A 311 25.59 -8.87 15.32
CA TYR A 311 24.68 -9.16 16.42
C TYR A 311 23.65 -10.26 16.10
N GLN A 312 23.54 -10.71 14.84
CA GLN A 312 22.45 -11.60 14.42
C GLN A 312 22.48 -12.97 15.14
N ASP A 313 23.67 -13.52 15.39
CA ASP A 313 23.80 -14.78 16.15
C ASP A 313 23.32 -14.65 17.59
N GLU A 314 23.55 -13.49 18.22
CA GLU A 314 23.08 -13.23 19.57
C GLU A 314 21.56 -13.09 19.64
N LEU A 315 20.95 -12.46 18.62
CA LEU A 315 19.49 -12.39 18.51
C LEU A 315 18.86 -13.77 18.36
N ASN A 316 19.48 -14.65 17.56
CA ASN A 316 18.94 -15.99 17.31
C ASN A 316 19.17 -16.98 18.44
N THR A 317 20.08 -16.67 19.38
CA THR A 317 20.35 -17.54 20.52
C THR A 317 19.27 -17.37 21.59
N LEU A 318 18.39 -18.37 21.71
CA LEU A 318 17.40 -18.49 22.77
C LEU A 318 17.58 -19.82 23.49
N ASP A 319 17.86 -19.76 24.78
CA ASP A 319 17.98 -20.95 25.64
C ASP A 319 16.63 -21.19 26.34
N LEU A 320 15.86 -22.15 25.82
CA LEU A 320 14.52 -22.46 26.32
C LEU A 320 14.54 -22.96 27.77
N GLU A 321 15.63 -23.60 28.22
CA GLU A 321 15.77 -24.07 29.61
C GLU A 321 15.87 -22.93 30.61
N LYS A 322 16.21 -21.71 30.15
CA LYS A 322 16.29 -20.50 30.97
C LYS A 322 15.02 -19.66 30.93
N ILE A 323 14.00 -20.08 30.18
CA ILE A 323 12.72 -19.40 30.14
C ILE A 323 11.86 -19.96 31.26
N ASP A 324 11.63 -19.15 32.29
CA ASP A 324 10.82 -19.56 33.44
C ASP A 324 9.40 -19.92 33.00
N GLU A 325 8.96 -21.13 33.36
CA GLU A 325 7.60 -21.57 33.11
C GLU A 325 6.63 -20.82 34.03
N PRO A 326 5.52 -20.27 33.51
CA PRO A 326 4.55 -19.56 34.33
C PRO A 326 3.83 -20.49 35.31
N GLU A 327 3.68 -20.06 36.56
CA GLU A 327 2.88 -20.80 37.55
C GLU A 327 1.38 -20.80 37.22
N ASN A 328 0.89 -19.80 36.47
CA ASN A 328 -0.52 -19.64 36.11
C ASN A 328 -0.69 -19.21 34.64
N PHE A 329 -1.00 -20.18 33.78
CA PHE A 329 -1.24 -19.94 32.36
C PHE A 329 -2.47 -19.06 32.05
N ASN A 330 -3.49 -19.05 32.92
CA ASN A 330 -4.65 -18.17 32.71
C ASN A 330 -4.27 -16.70 32.83
N ASP A 331 -3.41 -16.35 33.80
CA ASP A 331 -2.93 -14.98 33.96
C ASP A 331 -2.06 -14.55 32.77
N ILE A 332 -1.27 -15.48 32.23
CA ILE A 332 -0.47 -15.25 31.03
C ILE A 332 -1.35 -15.02 29.81
N PHE A 333 -2.36 -15.87 29.62
CA PHE A 333 -3.33 -15.73 28.54
C PHE A 333 -3.99 -14.35 28.55
N PHE A 334 -4.52 -13.91 29.71
CA PHE A 334 -5.12 -12.57 29.82
C PHE A 334 -4.12 -11.43 29.60
N LYS A 335 -2.84 -11.60 29.98
CA LYS A 335 -1.78 -10.61 29.71
C LYS A 335 -1.48 -10.51 28.21
N ILE A 336 -1.36 -11.64 27.51
CA ILE A 336 -1.13 -11.65 26.05
C ILE A 336 -2.35 -11.09 25.32
N LEU A 337 -3.56 -11.50 25.69
CA LEU A 337 -4.80 -11.00 25.09
C LEU A 337 -4.94 -9.47 25.26
N SER A 338 -4.36 -8.90 26.31
CA SER A 338 -4.32 -7.46 26.57
C SER A 338 -3.14 -6.73 25.89
N SER A 339 -2.22 -7.45 25.23
CA SER A 339 -1.14 -6.85 24.43
C SER A 339 -1.74 -6.04 23.28
N LEU A 340 -1.17 -4.86 22.97
CA LEU A 340 -1.67 -3.99 21.90
C LEU A 340 -1.67 -4.70 20.53
N ASN A 341 -0.74 -5.62 20.30
CA ASN A 341 -0.67 -6.38 19.05
C ASN A 341 -1.78 -7.43 18.94
N ILE A 342 -2.31 -7.93 20.05
CA ILE A 342 -3.35 -8.98 20.07
C ILE A 342 -4.75 -8.39 20.29
N ALA A 343 -4.88 -7.39 21.16
CA ALA A 343 -6.16 -6.84 21.59
C ALA A 343 -7.05 -6.38 20.42
N ASN A 344 -8.37 -6.34 20.63
CA ASN A 344 -9.34 -5.94 19.60
C ASN A 344 -9.02 -4.55 19.02
N LYS A 345 -8.98 -4.46 17.68
CA LYS A 345 -8.70 -3.23 16.93
C LYS A 345 -9.95 -2.39 16.61
N ALA A 346 -11.09 -2.63 17.28
CA ALA A 346 -12.37 -1.95 17.06
C ALA A 346 -12.27 -0.44 17.07
N TRP A 347 -11.51 0.11 18.01
CA TRP A 347 -11.29 1.55 18.07
C TRP A 347 -10.79 2.14 16.74
N VAL A 348 -10.01 1.39 15.96
CA VAL A 348 -9.54 1.80 14.64
C VAL A 348 -10.65 1.66 13.59
N TYR A 349 -11.15 0.43 13.37
CA TYR A 349 -12.03 0.15 12.23
C TYR A 349 -13.46 0.68 12.37
N GLU A 350 -13.93 0.99 13.58
CA GLU A 350 -15.24 1.63 13.81
C GLU A 350 -15.27 3.09 13.31
N GLN A 351 -14.11 3.70 13.08
CA GLN A 351 -13.99 5.06 12.53
C GLN A 351 -14.10 5.08 11.00
N TYR A 352 -13.94 3.92 10.35
CA TYR A 352 -14.01 3.77 8.91
C TYR A 352 -15.40 3.33 8.49
N ASP A 353 -15.88 3.80 7.35
CA ASP A 353 -16.98 3.13 6.68
C ASP A 353 -16.49 1.78 6.13
N HIS A 354 -17.30 0.74 6.31
CA HIS A 354 -17.03 -0.61 5.82
C HIS A 354 -18.21 -1.19 5.02
N MET A 355 -19.25 -0.39 4.73
CA MET A 355 -20.52 -0.85 4.15
C MET A 355 -20.95 -0.10 2.88
N VAL A 356 -20.33 1.03 2.55
CA VAL A 356 -20.66 1.81 1.34
C VAL A 356 -20.58 0.90 0.11
N ARG A 357 -21.62 1.02 -0.74
CA ARG A 357 -21.93 0.15 -1.90
C ARG A 357 -22.46 -1.25 -1.59
N ILE A 358 -22.56 -1.65 -0.31
CA ILE A 358 -23.21 -2.90 0.15
C ILE A 358 -22.61 -4.17 -0.49
N ASN A 359 -21.30 -4.11 -0.78
CA ASN A 359 -20.56 -5.21 -1.40
C ASN A 359 -19.73 -6.02 -0.41
N SER A 360 -19.35 -5.45 0.74
CA SER A 360 -18.66 -6.16 1.82
C SER A 360 -19.55 -7.25 2.41
N VAL A 361 -19.02 -8.48 2.48
CA VAL A 361 -19.73 -9.65 3.06
C VAL A 361 -19.02 -10.24 4.25
N VAL A 362 -17.71 -10.01 4.37
CA VAL A 362 -16.96 -10.19 5.61
C VAL A 362 -16.42 -8.83 6.00
N LEU A 363 -16.85 -8.37 7.18
CA LEU A 363 -16.49 -7.07 7.75
C LEU A 363 -15.17 -7.19 8.54
N PRO A 364 -14.55 -6.07 8.98
CA PRO A 364 -13.37 -6.10 9.83
C PRO A 364 -13.51 -7.03 11.04
N GLY A 365 -12.40 -7.66 11.44
CA GLY A 365 -12.38 -8.61 12.55
C GLY A 365 -12.51 -10.07 12.13
N SER A 366 -12.05 -10.42 10.92
CA SER A 366 -11.77 -11.79 10.46
C SER A 366 -10.41 -11.80 9.76
N ASP A 367 -9.87 -12.98 9.45
CA ASP A 367 -8.58 -13.19 8.78
C ASP A 367 -8.42 -12.43 7.46
N ALA A 368 -9.50 -12.32 6.68
CA ALA A 368 -9.51 -11.54 5.45
C ALA A 368 -10.85 -10.83 5.27
N SER A 369 -10.80 -9.64 4.70
CA SER A 369 -11.99 -8.96 4.19
C SER A 369 -12.47 -9.65 2.92
N VAL A 370 -13.79 -9.71 2.71
CA VAL A 370 -14.38 -10.29 1.50
C VAL A 370 -15.42 -9.35 0.93
N ILE A 371 -15.28 -9.03 -0.36
CA ILE A 371 -16.19 -8.18 -1.12
C ILE A 371 -16.77 -8.93 -2.32
N ARG A 372 -18.07 -8.78 -2.58
CA ARG A 372 -18.73 -9.34 -3.76
C ARG A 372 -18.52 -8.47 -4.98
N ILE A 373 -18.36 -9.13 -6.13
CA ILE A 373 -18.46 -8.53 -7.45
C ILE A 373 -19.83 -8.91 -8.00
N ILE A 374 -20.78 -7.97 -7.93
CA ILE A 374 -22.19 -8.21 -8.28
C ILE A 374 -22.32 -8.73 -9.71
N GLU A 375 -21.55 -8.16 -10.64
CA GLU A 375 -21.63 -8.44 -12.07
C GLU A 375 -21.30 -9.88 -12.44
N SER A 376 -20.34 -10.50 -11.73
CA SER A 376 -19.94 -11.90 -11.95
C SER A 376 -20.55 -12.87 -10.95
N GLY A 377 -20.98 -12.39 -9.78
CA GLY A 377 -21.40 -13.20 -8.64
C GLY A 377 -20.23 -13.89 -7.91
N LYS A 378 -18.98 -13.48 -8.22
CA LYS A 378 -17.76 -13.88 -7.51
C LYS A 378 -17.54 -12.99 -6.29
N ALA A 379 -16.57 -13.35 -5.45
CA ALA A 379 -16.05 -12.46 -4.43
C ALA A 379 -14.52 -12.41 -4.46
N LEU A 380 -13.97 -11.32 -3.96
CA LEU A 380 -12.54 -11.16 -3.73
C LEU A 380 -12.29 -11.11 -2.23
N ALA A 381 -11.34 -11.92 -1.77
CA ALA A 381 -10.81 -11.85 -0.43
C ALA A 381 -9.50 -11.05 -0.42
N MET A 382 -9.22 -10.34 0.66
CA MET A 382 -8.01 -9.53 0.79
C MET A 382 -7.53 -9.38 2.23
N THR A 383 -6.21 -9.34 2.37
CA THR A 383 -5.50 -9.20 3.65
C THR A 383 -4.21 -8.38 3.46
N LEU A 384 -3.71 -7.81 4.57
CA LEU A 384 -2.39 -7.18 4.68
C LEU A 384 -1.63 -7.81 5.84
N ASP A 385 -0.43 -8.35 5.58
CA ASP A 385 0.35 -9.06 6.60
C ASP A 385 1.84 -8.69 6.52
N GLY A 386 2.48 -8.48 7.67
CA GLY A 386 3.92 -8.20 7.73
C GLY A 386 4.50 -8.16 9.14
N ASN A 387 4.96 -9.30 9.66
CA ASN A 387 5.59 -9.36 10.98
C ASN A 387 7.05 -8.86 10.96
N GLY A 388 7.25 -7.58 11.30
CA GLY A 388 8.57 -6.95 11.32
C GLY A 388 9.54 -7.59 12.33
N ARG A 389 9.03 -8.14 13.44
CA ARG A 389 9.88 -8.80 14.45
C ARG A 389 10.50 -10.07 13.90
N TYR A 390 9.74 -10.88 13.17
CA TYR A 390 10.28 -12.06 12.50
C TYR A 390 11.33 -11.68 11.45
N CYS A 391 11.07 -10.62 10.68
CA CYS A 391 12.02 -10.13 9.69
C CYS A 391 13.29 -9.55 10.32
N PHE A 392 13.22 -8.99 11.53
CA PHE A 392 14.42 -8.56 12.28
C PHE A 392 15.25 -9.75 12.79
N LEU A 393 14.57 -10.79 13.30
CA LEU A 393 15.22 -11.97 13.87
C LEU A 393 15.80 -12.92 12.80
N ASP A 394 15.12 -13.12 11.68
CA ASP A 394 15.63 -13.87 10.53
C ASP A 394 14.96 -13.28 9.26
N PRO A 395 15.60 -12.35 8.54
CA PRO A 395 14.97 -11.65 7.44
C PRO A 395 14.50 -12.57 6.31
N PHE A 396 15.20 -13.68 6.06
CA PHE A 396 14.80 -14.63 5.03
C PHE A 396 13.54 -15.39 5.46
N GLU A 397 13.53 -15.91 6.69
CA GLU A 397 12.37 -16.61 7.22
C GLU A 397 11.18 -15.65 7.39
N GLY A 398 11.39 -14.44 7.90
CA GLY A 398 10.35 -13.43 8.06
C GLY A 398 9.71 -12.99 6.74
N GLY A 399 10.51 -12.73 5.70
CA GLY A 399 9.98 -12.41 4.37
C GLY A 399 9.18 -13.56 3.75
N LYS A 400 9.58 -14.81 4.03
CA LYS A 400 8.85 -16.01 3.63
C LYS A 400 7.52 -16.15 4.40
N ILE A 401 7.54 -15.95 5.72
CA ILE A 401 6.35 -16.02 6.60
C ILE A 401 5.33 -14.95 6.20
N ALA A 402 5.74 -13.71 5.93
CA ALA A 402 4.80 -12.63 5.57
C ALA A 402 3.93 -12.98 4.35
N VAL A 403 4.50 -13.65 3.34
CA VAL A 403 3.73 -14.14 2.19
C VAL A 403 2.88 -15.37 2.55
N ALA A 404 3.40 -16.27 3.37
CA ALA A 404 2.70 -17.48 3.80
C ALA A 404 1.47 -17.16 4.67
N GLU A 405 1.60 -16.26 5.62
CA GLU A 405 0.52 -15.76 6.47
C GLU A 405 -0.57 -15.07 5.64
N ALA A 406 -0.20 -14.18 4.72
CA ALA A 406 -1.15 -13.59 3.79
C ALA A 406 -1.91 -14.64 2.96
N ALA A 407 -1.20 -15.66 2.45
CA ALA A 407 -1.85 -16.77 1.73
C ALA A 407 -2.77 -17.60 2.64
N ARG A 408 -2.41 -17.78 3.90
CA ARG A 408 -3.21 -18.51 4.90
C ARG A 408 -4.48 -17.76 5.26
N ASN A 409 -4.40 -16.46 5.51
CA ASN A 409 -5.56 -15.60 5.78
C ASN A 409 -6.55 -15.59 4.61
N ILE A 410 -6.04 -15.55 3.37
CA ILE A 410 -6.86 -15.73 2.17
C ILE A 410 -7.50 -17.13 2.14
N ALA A 411 -6.75 -18.20 2.41
CA ALA A 411 -7.27 -19.56 2.43
C ALA A 411 -8.37 -19.77 3.49
N CYS A 412 -8.22 -19.21 4.70
CA CYS A 412 -9.20 -19.27 5.78
C CYS A 412 -10.54 -18.61 5.42
N SER A 413 -10.53 -17.63 4.50
CA SER A 413 -11.76 -17.04 3.95
C SER A 413 -12.48 -17.92 2.91
N GLY A 414 -11.85 -19.03 2.48
CA GLY A 414 -12.32 -19.89 1.41
C GLY A 414 -11.87 -19.43 0.01
N ALA A 415 -11.01 -18.42 -0.08
CA ALA A 415 -10.52 -17.90 -1.34
C ALA A 415 -9.22 -18.59 -1.77
N LYS A 416 -9.02 -18.70 -3.08
CA LYS A 416 -7.73 -19.10 -3.65
C LYS A 416 -6.83 -17.87 -3.82
N PRO A 417 -5.59 -17.87 -3.29
CA PRO A 417 -4.61 -16.81 -3.56
C PRO A 417 -4.42 -16.55 -5.06
N LEU A 418 -4.41 -15.28 -5.46
CA LEU A 418 -4.37 -14.87 -6.87
C LEU A 418 -3.13 -14.04 -7.22
N ALA A 419 -2.84 -12.98 -6.47
CA ALA A 419 -1.70 -12.09 -6.70
C ALA A 419 -1.37 -11.30 -5.43
N ILE A 420 -0.15 -10.77 -5.35
CA ILE A 420 0.28 -9.86 -4.27
C ILE A 420 0.75 -8.51 -4.80
N THR A 421 0.62 -7.52 -3.92
CA THR A 421 1.36 -6.27 -3.92
C THR A 421 2.21 -6.24 -2.65
N ASN A 422 3.38 -5.60 -2.66
CA ASN A 422 4.19 -5.46 -1.45
C ASN A 422 4.55 -4.00 -1.16
N CYS A 423 4.66 -3.65 0.12
CA CYS A 423 5.25 -2.40 0.55
C CYS A 423 6.47 -2.69 1.43
N LEU A 424 7.65 -2.43 0.89
CA LEU A 424 8.92 -2.67 1.56
C LEU A 424 9.29 -1.45 2.40
N ASN A 425 9.22 -1.54 3.74
CA ASN A 425 9.66 -0.47 4.64
C ASN A 425 10.94 -0.88 5.35
N PHE A 426 12.03 -0.15 5.10
CA PHE A 426 13.37 -0.45 5.62
C PHE A 426 14.08 0.84 6.04
N GLY A 427 15.11 0.69 6.89
CA GLY A 427 16.02 1.77 7.26
C GLY A 427 16.93 2.23 6.11
N ASN A 428 18.06 2.82 6.45
CA ASN A 428 19.00 3.39 5.50
C ASN A 428 19.76 2.29 4.72
N PRO A 429 19.53 2.12 3.40
CA PRO A 429 20.12 1.05 2.59
C PRO A 429 21.62 1.27 2.32
N GLU A 430 22.18 2.40 2.72
CA GLU A 430 23.62 2.66 2.64
C GLU A 430 24.40 1.90 3.71
N LYS A 431 23.73 1.52 4.80
CA LYS A 431 24.27 0.62 5.83
C LYS A 431 24.26 -0.82 5.31
N PRO A 432 25.41 -1.52 5.23
CA PRO A 432 25.49 -2.88 4.69
C PRO A 432 24.55 -3.89 5.35
N GLU A 433 24.31 -3.72 6.65
CA GLU A 433 23.41 -4.52 7.48
C GLU A 433 21.95 -4.38 7.07
N ILE A 434 21.49 -3.16 6.81
CA ILE A 434 20.13 -2.89 6.35
C ILE A 434 19.94 -3.40 4.92
N MET A 435 20.93 -3.19 4.05
CA MET A 435 20.90 -3.73 2.69
C MET A 435 20.84 -5.26 2.68
N TRP A 436 21.52 -5.92 3.62
CA TRP A 436 21.42 -7.37 3.83
C TRP A 436 20.02 -7.81 4.27
N GLN A 437 19.42 -7.12 5.25
CA GLN A 437 18.05 -7.41 5.68
C GLN A 437 17.05 -7.27 4.52
N LEU A 438 17.15 -6.19 3.72
CA LEU A 438 16.32 -5.97 2.53
C LEU A 438 16.47 -7.12 1.52
N SER A 439 17.70 -7.46 1.14
CA SER A 439 17.96 -8.55 0.19
C SER A 439 17.38 -9.88 0.69
N LYS A 440 17.56 -10.20 1.98
CA LYS A 440 17.08 -11.46 2.55
C LYS A 440 15.57 -11.53 2.70
N CYS A 441 14.90 -10.44 3.06
CA CYS A 441 13.43 -10.38 3.02
C CYS A 441 12.90 -10.66 1.62
N VAL A 442 13.46 -10.01 0.60
CA VAL A 442 13.06 -10.20 -0.80
C VAL A 442 13.32 -11.63 -1.26
N GLU A 443 14.46 -12.23 -0.93
CA GLU A 443 14.76 -13.64 -1.22
C GLU A 443 13.73 -14.60 -0.59
N GLY A 444 13.34 -14.36 0.67
CA GLY A 444 12.32 -15.12 1.37
C GLY A 444 10.94 -15.03 0.70
N MET A 445 10.52 -13.80 0.35
CA MET A 445 9.28 -13.54 -0.38
C MET A 445 9.27 -14.24 -1.74
N ILE A 446 10.37 -14.19 -2.50
CA ILE A 446 10.50 -14.89 -3.79
C ILE A 446 10.28 -16.39 -3.63
N SER A 447 10.84 -16.99 -2.56
CA SER A 447 10.66 -18.42 -2.27
C SER A 447 9.19 -18.78 -2.07
N ALA A 448 8.49 -18.02 -1.23
CA ALA A 448 7.06 -18.23 -0.95
C ALA A 448 6.18 -17.99 -2.19
N CYS A 449 6.40 -16.90 -2.92
CA CYS A 449 5.65 -16.59 -4.14
C CYS A 449 5.77 -17.70 -5.19
N LYS A 450 6.96 -18.27 -5.35
CA LYS A 450 7.20 -19.42 -6.25
C LYS A 450 6.46 -20.67 -5.79
N ALA A 451 6.47 -20.97 -4.49
CA ALA A 451 5.81 -22.15 -3.95
C ALA A 451 4.28 -22.08 -4.10
N PHE A 452 3.68 -20.93 -3.79
CA PHE A 452 2.23 -20.71 -3.89
C PHE A 452 1.76 -20.35 -5.30
N GLU A 453 2.68 -20.14 -6.23
CA GLU A 453 2.41 -19.75 -7.62
C GLU A 453 1.64 -18.43 -7.72
N VAL A 454 2.00 -17.47 -6.85
CA VAL A 454 1.37 -16.15 -6.74
C VAL A 454 2.33 -15.08 -7.25
N PRO A 455 1.97 -14.31 -8.29
CA PRO A 455 2.82 -13.24 -8.81
C PRO A 455 2.77 -11.98 -7.94
N VAL A 456 3.90 -11.27 -7.88
CA VAL A 456 3.95 -9.86 -7.47
C VAL A 456 3.55 -9.00 -8.66
N ILE A 457 2.44 -8.26 -8.57
CA ILE A 457 1.94 -7.45 -9.70
C ILE A 457 2.18 -5.95 -9.52
N SER A 458 2.49 -5.51 -8.30
CA SER A 458 2.80 -4.12 -7.96
C SER A 458 3.54 -4.05 -6.63
N GLY A 459 3.97 -2.85 -6.25
CA GLY A 459 4.50 -2.59 -4.91
C GLY A 459 5.00 -1.18 -4.72
N ASN A 460 5.59 -0.94 -3.56
CA ASN A 460 6.23 0.30 -3.17
C ASN A 460 7.45 0.00 -2.29
N VAL A 461 8.44 0.89 -2.30
CA VAL A 461 9.64 0.77 -1.46
C VAL A 461 9.88 2.08 -0.73
N SER A 462 9.77 2.04 0.60
CA SER A 462 10.13 3.11 1.52
C SER A 462 11.44 2.75 2.22
N LEU A 463 12.48 3.52 1.94
CA LEU A 463 13.80 3.39 2.54
C LEU A 463 14.04 4.56 3.50
N TYR A 464 15.17 4.54 4.22
CA TYR A 464 15.57 5.60 5.15
C TYR A 464 14.61 5.80 6.34
N ASN A 465 13.81 4.79 6.69
CA ASN A 465 12.97 4.81 7.89
C ASN A 465 13.83 4.61 9.15
N GLU A 466 14.52 5.66 9.57
CA GLU A 466 15.38 5.68 10.75
C GLU A 466 15.21 6.97 11.54
N THR A 467 15.23 6.88 12.87
CA THR A 467 15.27 8.04 13.77
C THR A 467 16.54 7.97 14.60
N MET A 468 17.30 9.06 14.67
CA MET A 468 18.54 9.14 15.46
C MET A 468 19.56 8.02 15.14
N GLY A 469 19.60 7.57 13.88
CA GLY A 469 20.51 6.52 13.40
C GLY A 469 20.08 5.08 13.71
N GLU A 470 18.94 4.88 14.38
CA GLU A 470 18.33 3.58 14.60
C GLU A 470 17.21 3.34 13.59
N GLY A 471 17.34 2.25 12.81
CA GLY A 471 16.33 1.86 11.85
C GLY A 471 15.18 1.07 12.48
N ILE A 472 14.01 1.19 11.86
CA ILE A 472 12.87 0.32 12.15
C ILE A 472 13.25 -1.16 11.97
N TYR A 473 12.44 -2.07 12.51
CA TYR A 473 12.50 -3.46 12.04
C TYR A 473 12.22 -3.53 10.53
N PRO A 474 12.91 -4.43 9.79
CA PRO A 474 12.58 -4.73 8.40
C PRO A 474 11.10 -5.08 8.28
N THR A 475 10.31 -4.30 7.56
CA THR A 475 8.84 -4.48 7.54
C THR A 475 8.33 -4.58 6.09
N PRO A 476 8.50 -5.74 5.44
CA PRO A 476 7.83 -6.04 4.18
C PRO A 476 6.35 -6.36 4.44
N VAL A 477 5.46 -5.46 4.05
CA VAL A 477 4.01 -5.67 4.14
C VAL A 477 3.52 -6.30 2.84
N ILE A 478 2.79 -7.41 2.94
CA ILE A 478 2.21 -8.13 1.81
C ILE A 478 0.71 -7.86 1.77
N GLY A 479 0.26 -7.21 0.70
CA GLY A 479 -1.15 -7.16 0.37
C GLY A 479 -1.50 -8.27 -0.60
N MET A 480 -2.31 -9.24 -0.16
CA MET A 480 -2.72 -10.37 -0.99
C MET A 480 -4.19 -10.28 -1.34
N VAL A 481 -4.50 -10.63 -2.59
CA VAL A 481 -5.87 -10.76 -3.08
C VAL A 481 -6.09 -12.20 -3.51
N GLY A 482 -7.21 -12.77 -3.10
CA GLY A 482 -7.70 -14.08 -3.53
C GLY A 482 -9.09 -14.00 -4.13
N ILE A 483 -9.48 -15.07 -4.83
CA ILE A 483 -10.77 -15.17 -5.53
C ILE A 483 -11.62 -16.30 -4.95
N ILE A 484 -12.91 -16.01 -4.76
CA ILE A 484 -13.96 -16.98 -4.44
C ILE A 484 -14.88 -17.08 -5.65
N GLU A 485 -14.93 -18.28 -6.23
CA GLU A 485 -15.74 -18.55 -7.41
C GLU A 485 -17.25 -18.48 -7.12
N LYS A 486 -18.04 -18.26 -8.15
CA LYS A 486 -19.50 -18.12 -8.02
C LYS A 486 -20.12 -19.35 -7.34
N SER A 487 -21.03 -19.10 -6.39
CA SER A 487 -21.73 -20.12 -5.59
C SER A 487 -20.87 -20.86 -4.57
N LYS A 488 -19.59 -20.53 -4.44
CA LYS A 488 -18.74 -21.03 -3.35
C LYS A 488 -18.99 -20.22 -2.08
N PRO A 489 -18.99 -20.86 -0.89
CA PRO A 489 -19.13 -20.15 0.37
C PRO A 489 -17.87 -19.33 0.66
N TYR A 490 -18.04 -18.17 1.29
CA TYR A 490 -16.98 -17.50 2.03
C TYR A 490 -17.07 -17.91 3.51
N CYS A 491 -15.93 -17.88 4.18
CA CYS A 491 -15.76 -18.35 5.56
C CYS A 491 -15.28 -17.21 6.47
N THR A 492 -15.51 -17.34 7.77
CA THR A 492 -15.12 -16.38 8.81
C THR A 492 -14.56 -17.14 10.01
N GLN A 493 -13.80 -16.47 10.88
CA GLN A 493 -13.17 -17.12 12.04
C GLN A 493 -14.12 -17.60 13.15
N TRP A 494 -15.28 -16.96 13.35
CA TRP A 494 -16.09 -17.25 14.55
C TRP A 494 -16.80 -18.62 14.48
N PHE A 495 -16.82 -19.33 15.61
CA PHE A 495 -17.58 -20.57 15.79
C PHE A 495 -19.05 -20.42 15.37
N LYS A 496 -19.62 -21.47 14.78
CA LYS A 496 -20.95 -21.43 14.15
C LYS A 496 -22.03 -22.10 14.97
N ASP A 497 -21.85 -23.38 15.29
CA ASP A 497 -22.88 -24.18 15.93
C ASP A 497 -22.36 -24.92 17.17
N ASP A 498 -23.23 -25.08 18.16
CA ASP A 498 -22.94 -25.95 19.31
C ASP A 498 -22.68 -27.39 18.84
N GLY A 499 -21.60 -27.99 19.35
CA GLY A 499 -21.21 -29.36 19.01
C GLY A 499 -20.33 -29.50 17.76
N ASP A 500 -19.96 -28.39 17.10
CA ASP A 500 -18.92 -28.40 16.08
C ASP A 500 -17.59 -28.92 16.66
N LEU A 501 -16.85 -29.67 15.84
CA LEU A 501 -15.52 -30.17 16.19
C LEU A 501 -14.45 -29.11 15.85
N ILE A 502 -13.58 -28.80 16.80
CA ILE A 502 -12.45 -27.91 16.61
C ILE A 502 -11.23 -28.75 16.24
N LEU A 503 -10.59 -28.43 15.12
CA LEU A 503 -9.44 -29.15 14.57
C LEU A 503 -8.30 -28.17 14.31
N LEU A 504 -7.07 -28.57 14.64
CA LEU A 504 -5.86 -27.89 14.21
C LEU A 504 -5.36 -28.55 12.91
N LEU A 505 -5.18 -27.76 11.85
CA LEU A 505 -4.56 -28.23 10.62
C LEU A 505 -3.05 -27.96 10.66
N GLY A 506 -2.25 -29.02 10.66
CA GLY A 506 -0.80 -28.95 10.79
C GLY A 506 -0.30 -29.33 12.17
N ASP A 507 0.99 -29.11 12.40
CA ASP A 507 1.68 -29.47 13.64
C ASP A 507 2.11 -28.22 14.42
N SER A 508 1.97 -28.27 15.75
CA SER A 508 2.56 -27.28 16.66
C SER A 508 3.94 -27.73 17.13
N ARG A 509 4.89 -26.81 17.26
CA ARG A 509 6.24 -27.07 17.78
C ARG A 509 6.57 -26.09 18.92
N GLU A 510 7.58 -26.42 19.72
CA GLU A 510 8.10 -25.55 20.78
C GLU A 510 8.94 -24.40 20.19
N GLU A 511 8.30 -23.51 19.44
CA GLU A 511 8.94 -22.40 18.72
C GLU A 511 8.56 -21.06 19.37
N LEU A 512 9.34 -20.62 20.36
CA LEU A 512 9.07 -19.37 21.10
C LEU A 512 9.74 -18.12 20.53
N GLY A 513 10.63 -18.28 19.54
CA GLY A 513 11.43 -17.18 19.01
C GLY A 513 10.57 -16.07 18.40
N GLY A 514 10.75 -14.84 18.88
CA GLY A 514 9.98 -13.68 18.42
C GLY A 514 8.48 -13.72 18.73
N THR A 515 7.98 -14.62 19.57
CA THR A 515 6.54 -14.68 19.88
C THR A 515 6.06 -13.51 20.74
N GLU A 516 4.76 -13.19 20.68
CA GLU A 516 4.12 -12.26 21.61
C GLU A 516 4.27 -12.69 23.08
N TYR A 517 4.30 -13.99 23.35
CA TYR A 517 4.58 -14.52 24.69
C TYR A 517 5.97 -14.09 25.19
N LEU A 518 7.02 -14.34 24.40
CA LEU A 518 8.39 -14.01 24.78
C LEU A 518 8.59 -12.50 24.97
N LYS A 519 8.01 -11.69 24.08
CA LYS A 519 8.04 -10.22 24.22
C LYS A 519 7.25 -9.75 25.43
N THR A 520 5.99 -10.18 25.58
CA THR A 520 5.07 -9.59 26.56
C THR A 520 5.41 -10.01 27.98
N ILE A 521 5.74 -11.28 28.18
CA ILE A 521 5.99 -11.88 29.50
C ILE A 521 7.45 -11.76 29.90
N HIS A 522 8.37 -12.13 29.01
CA HIS A 522 9.80 -12.20 29.31
C HIS A 522 10.58 -10.95 28.89
N LYS A 523 9.94 -10.00 28.20
CA LYS A 523 10.57 -8.77 27.69
C LYS A 523 11.76 -9.05 26.77
N MET A 524 11.67 -10.14 26.00
CA MET A 524 12.73 -10.57 25.09
C MET A 524 12.25 -10.61 23.64
N VAL A 525 13.05 -10.04 22.74
CA VAL A 525 12.94 -10.22 21.29
C VAL A 525 14.18 -11.00 20.86
N LYS A 526 14.11 -12.32 20.99
CA LYS A 526 15.20 -13.27 20.69
C LYS A 526 14.64 -14.57 20.12
N GLY A 527 15.54 -15.42 19.64
CA GLY A 527 15.25 -16.72 19.05
C GLY A 527 15.08 -16.67 17.55
N VAL A 528 15.09 -17.85 16.93
CA VAL A 528 14.74 -18.01 15.52
C VAL A 528 13.21 -18.00 15.41
N PRO A 529 12.62 -17.24 14.45
CA PRO A 529 11.18 -17.30 14.19
C PRO A 529 10.70 -18.73 13.86
N PRO A 530 9.39 -19.01 14.00
CA PRO A 530 8.79 -20.28 13.58
C PRO A 530 9.20 -20.65 12.14
N ARG A 531 9.49 -21.93 11.89
CA ARG A 531 9.92 -22.36 10.54
C ARG A 531 8.71 -22.66 9.65
N CYS A 532 8.59 -21.93 8.54
CA CYS A 532 7.57 -22.16 7.53
C CYS A 532 8.08 -23.14 6.46
N ASP A 533 7.59 -24.38 6.49
CA ASP A 533 7.75 -25.34 5.39
C ASP A 533 6.70 -25.06 4.31
N LEU A 534 7.14 -24.56 3.15
CA LEU A 534 6.24 -24.06 2.11
C LEU A 534 5.39 -25.14 1.45
N GLU A 535 5.89 -26.38 1.38
CA GLU A 535 5.12 -27.50 0.81
C GLU A 535 3.98 -27.90 1.75
N THR A 536 4.28 -28.04 3.05
CA THR A 536 3.29 -28.30 4.10
C THR A 536 2.26 -27.17 4.17
N GLU A 537 2.71 -25.92 4.18
CA GLU A 537 1.83 -24.74 4.19
C GLU A 537 0.88 -24.73 2.97
N LYS A 538 1.40 -24.97 1.76
CA LYS A 538 0.58 -25.07 0.54
C LYS A 538 -0.47 -26.17 0.64
N ASN A 539 -0.11 -27.32 1.20
CA ASN A 539 -1.03 -28.45 1.37
C ASN A 539 -2.13 -28.14 2.41
N ILE A 540 -1.78 -27.48 3.52
CA ILE A 540 -2.74 -27.02 4.54
C ILE A 540 -3.72 -26.01 3.94
N GLN A 541 -3.23 -25.00 3.22
CA GLN A 541 -4.06 -24.00 2.56
C GLN A 541 -5.05 -24.65 1.58
N ASN A 542 -4.57 -25.56 0.73
CA ASN A 542 -5.43 -26.30 -0.22
C ASN A 542 -6.48 -27.17 0.50
N ALA A 543 -6.10 -27.83 1.60
CA ALA A 543 -7.03 -28.63 2.40
C ALA A 543 -8.10 -27.75 3.06
N CYS A 544 -7.72 -26.59 3.61
CA CYS A 544 -8.65 -25.62 4.19
C CYS A 544 -9.65 -25.11 3.15
N ILE A 545 -9.17 -24.61 2.00
CA ILE A 545 -10.03 -24.13 0.90
C ILE A 545 -10.98 -25.24 0.45
N SER A 546 -10.48 -26.45 0.19
CA SER A 546 -11.32 -27.58 -0.22
C SER A 546 -12.35 -27.95 0.85
N GLY A 547 -11.98 -27.92 2.14
CA GLY A 547 -12.90 -28.21 3.24
C GLY A 547 -14.04 -27.19 3.33
N ILE A 548 -13.73 -25.90 3.15
CA ILE A 548 -14.71 -24.80 3.10
C ILE A 548 -15.62 -24.96 1.89
N GLU A 549 -15.05 -25.17 0.70
CA GLU A 549 -15.82 -25.30 -0.55
C GLU A 549 -16.83 -26.47 -0.53
N ASN A 550 -16.51 -27.55 0.18
CA ASN A 550 -17.37 -28.72 0.33
C ASN A 550 -18.33 -28.63 1.53
N GLY A 551 -18.31 -27.52 2.27
CA GLY A 551 -19.16 -27.31 3.45
C GLY A 551 -18.80 -28.20 4.65
N ILE A 552 -17.58 -28.75 4.67
CA ILE A 552 -17.05 -29.53 5.79
C ILE A 552 -16.59 -28.58 6.90
N ILE A 553 -15.92 -27.49 6.50
CA ILE A 553 -15.44 -26.44 7.40
C ILE A 553 -16.45 -25.29 7.38
N LYS A 554 -17.02 -24.96 8.55
CA LYS A 554 -18.00 -23.88 8.71
C LYS A 554 -17.39 -22.54 9.15
N SER A 555 -16.24 -22.62 9.82
CA SER A 555 -15.42 -21.49 10.28
C SER A 555 -13.95 -21.92 10.25
N ALA A 556 -13.06 -20.98 9.94
CA ALA A 556 -11.61 -21.20 9.90
C ALA A 556 -10.90 -19.93 10.37
N HIS A 557 -9.87 -20.10 11.19
CA HIS A 557 -8.99 -19.04 11.67
C HIS A 557 -7.55 -19.52 11.54
N ASP A 558 -6.68 -18.62 11.09
CA ASP A 558 -5.25 -18.82 11.06
C ASP A 558 -4.66 -18.81 12.49
N CYS A 559 -3.50 -19.46 12.68
CA CYS A 559 -2.78 -19.42 13.96
C CYS A 559 -1.52 -18.57 13.78
N SER A 560 -1.61 -17.31 14.18
CA SER A 560 -0.59 -16.28 13.98
C SER A 560 -0.05 -15.76 15.31
N ASP A 561 -0.09 -14.45 15.54
CA ASP A 561 0.45 -13.82 16.75
C ASP A 561 -0.29 -14.30 18.00
N GLY A 562 0.48 -14.71 19.02
CA GLY A 562 -0.05 -15.24 20.28
C GLY A 562 -0.28 -16.75 20.28
N GLY A 563 -0.32 -17.39 19.11
CA GLY A 563 -0.44 -18.84 18.94
C GLY A 563 -1.83 -19.38 19.27
N ILE A 564 -1.98 -20.71 19.28
CA ILE A 564 -3.25 -21.47 19.29
C ILE A 564 -4.24 -21.05 20.41
N ALA A 565 -3.75 -20.49 21.51
CA ALA A 565 -4.61 -20.08 22.61
C ALA A 565 -5.43 -18.81 22.30
N ILE A 566 -4.87 -17.90 21.51
CA ILE A 566 -5.52 -16.68 21.01
C ILE A 566 -6.41 -17.08 19.83
#